data_AF-A0A1F5ZQD4-F1
#
_entry.id   AF-A0A1F5ZQD4-F1
#
_cell.length_a   1.000
_cell.length_b   1.000
_cell.length_c   1.000
_cell.angle_alpha   90.00
_cell.angle_beta   90.00
_cell.angle_gamma   90.00
#
_symmetry.space_group_name_H-M   'P 1'
#
loop_
_entity.id
_entity.type
_entity.pdbx_description
1 polymer ?
#
loop_
_entity_poly.entity_id
_entity_poly.type
_entity_poly.pdbx_seq_one_letter_code
_entity_poly.pdbx_strand_id
1 'polypeptide(L)' 'MITSKDVAMLIAAMRSVFVTKDDLNRFVTKDDLVSFKDEILKQIQDLRDDVAIVTGYRDMIEQHETDIEAIKKHFKLPSS' A
#
# COMPACT_ATOMS: atom_id res chain seq x y z
N MET A 1 -45.56 30.89 -25.67
CA MET A 1 -45.55 30.73 -24.20
C MET A 1 -44.99 29.35 -23.91
N ILE A 2 -43.97 29.23 -23.07
CA ILE A 2 -43.45 27.91 -22.66
C ILE A 2 -44.50 27.25 -21.76
N THR A 3 -44.79 25.97 -22.01
CA THR A 3 -45.78 25.20 -21.27
C THR A 3 -45.12 24.25 -20.25
N SER A 4 -45.91 23.72 -19.32
CA SER A 4 -45.43 22.69 -18.39
C SER A 4 -44.91 21.44 -19.10
N LYS A 5 -45.44 21.12 -20.30
CA LYS A 5 -44.99 20.00 -21.11
C LYS A 5 -43.56 20.25 -21.64
N ASP A 6 -43.26 21.47 -22.05
CA ASP A 6 -41.93 21.86 -22.53
C ASP A 6 -40.89 21.75 -21.40
N VAL A 7 -41.25 22.16 -20.18
CA VAL A 7 -40.41 22.00 -18.99
C VAL A 7 -40.18 20.52 -18.65
N ALA A 8 -41.22 19.68 -18.73
CA ALA A 8 -41.09 18.25 -18.46
C ALA A 8 -40.17 17.55 -19.47
N MET A 9 -40.26 17.91 -20.75
CA MET A 9 -39.38 17.39 -21.80
C MET A 9 -37.91 17.79 -21.57
N LEU A 10 -37.67 19.04 -21.14
CA LEU A 10 -36.32 19.48 -20.79
C LEU A 10 -35.73 18.70 -19.60
N ILE A 11 -36.51 18.48 -18.53
CA ILE A 11 -36.06 17.71 -17.36
C ILE A 11 -35.71 16.26 -17.76
N ALA A 12 -36.53 15.64 -18.63
CA ALA A 12 -36.25 14.29 -19.13
C ALA A 12 -34.94 14.23 -19.93
N ALA A 13 -34.73 15.19 -20.84
CA ALA A 13 -33.50 15.30 -21.62
C ALA A 13 -32.27 15.55 -20.73
N MET A 14 -32.41 16.37 -19.67
CA MET A 14 -31.32 16.61 -18.72
C MET A 14 -30.97 15.33 -17.94
N ARG A 15 -31.95 14.55 -17.49
CA ARG A 15 -31.68 13.27 -16.78
C ARG A 15 -30.99 12.23 -17.66
N SER A 16 -31.16 12.26 -18.99
CA SER A 16 -30.43 11.36 -19.89
C SER A 16 -28.98 11.79 -20.16
N VAL A 17 -28.64 13.06 -19.90
CA VAL A 17 -27.31 13.62 -20.20
C VAL A 17 -26.46 13.77 -18.93
N PHE A 18 -27.10 14.12 -17.81
CA PHE A 18 -26.43 14.36 -16.54
C PHE A 18 -26.57 13.17 -15.60
N VAL A 19 -25.48 12.88 -14.89
CA VAL A 19 -25.47 11.91 -13.80
C VAL A 19 -26.25 12.45 -12.60
N THR A 20 -26.96 11.58 -11.89
CA THR A 20 -27.66 11.92 -10.65
C THR A 20 -26.75 11.78 -9.43
N LYS A 21 -27.17 12.29 -8.28
CA LYS A 21 -26.44 12.05 -7.02
C LYS A 21 -26.31 10.55 -6.72
N ASP A 22 -27.34 9.77 -7.02
CA ASP A 22 -27.32 8.33 -6.77
C ASP A 22 -26.32 7.60 -7.67
N ASP A 23 -26.12 8.07 -8.91
CA ASP A 23 -25.10 7.54 -9.81
C ASP A 23 -23.67 7.76 -9.32
N LEU A 24 -23.46 8.74 -8.43
CA LEU A 24 -22.15 9.03 -7.85
C LEU A 24 -21.78 8.09 -6.70
N ASN A 25 -22.76 7.42 -6.08
CA ASN A 25 -22.53 6.54 -4.92
C ASN A 25 -21.68 5.29 -5.25
N ARG A 26 -21.55 4.94 -6.53
CA ARG A 26 -20.71 3.82 -6.98
C ARG A 26 -19.23 4.18 -7.14
N PHE A 27 -18.87 5.46 -6.99
CA PHE A 27 -17.50 5.92 -7.14
C PHE A 27 -16.82 6.03 -5.79
N VAL A 28 -15.53 5.73 -5.79
CA VAL A 28 -14.65 5.87 -4.64
C VAL A 28 -14.59 7.34 -4.21
N THR A 29 -14.75 7.57 -2.91
CA THR A 29 -14.67 8.90 -2.32
C THR A 29 -13.22 9.29 -2.04
N LYS A 30 -13.00 10.56 -1.75
CA LYS A 30 -11.68 11.03 -1.30
C LYS A 30 -11.24 10.31 -0.01
N ASP A 31 -12.17 10.06 0.90
CA ASP A 31 -11.86 9.45 2.19
C ASP A 31 -11.43 7.99 2.03
N ASP A 32 -12.07 7.25 1.11
CA ASP A 32 -11.66 5.89 0.75
C ASP A 32 -10.20 5.85 0.25
N LEU A 33 -9.80 6.82 -0.58
CA LEU A 33 -8.41 6.93 -1.07
C LEU A 33 -7.43 7.26 0.06
N VAL A 34 -7.83 8.10 1.02
CA VAL A 34 -6.99 8.45 2.17
C VAL A 34 -6.78 7.22 3.05
N SER A 35 -7.85 6.48 3.36
CA SER A 35 -7.77 5.24 4.13
C SER A 35 -6.89 4.20 3.45
N PHE A 36 -7.06 3.98 2.15
CA PHE A 36 -6.22 3.05 1.39
C PHE A 36 -4.74 3.47 1.37
N LYS A 37 -4.46 4.77 1.22
CA LYS A 37 -3.10 5.32 1.29
C LYS A 37 -2.49 5.08 2.67
N ASP A 38 -3.23 5.32 3.75
CA ASP A 38 -2.74 5.11 5.12
C ASP A 38 -2.47 3.63 5.42
N GLU A 39 -3.31 2.71 4.93
CA GLU A 39 -3.10 1.26 5.03
C GLU A 39 -1.80 0.81 4.32
N ILE A 40 -1.57 1.30 3.10
CA ILE A 40 -0.33 1.00 2.36
C ILE A 40 0.89 1.53 3.11
N LEU A 41 0.84 2.77 3.59
CA LEU A 41 1.97 3.38 4.30
C LEU A 41 2.32 2.60 5.56
N LYS A 42 1.32 2.13 6.30
CA LYS A 42 1.54 1.29 7.47
C LYS A 42 2.22 -0.03 7.10
N GLN A 43 1.73 -0.73 6.07
CA GLN A 43 2.35 -1.97 5.61
C GLN A 43 3.80 -1.79 5.15
N ILE A 44 4.10 -0.67 4.47
CA ILE A 44 5.48 -0.34 4.08
C ILE A 44 6.34 -0.09 5.32
N GLN A 45 5.82 0.59 6.33
CA GLN A 45 6.55 0.84 7.57
C GLN A 45 6.86 -0.48 8.30
N ASP A 46 5.85 -1.33 8.49
CA ASP A 46 6.01 -2.63 9.16
C ASP A 46 7.07 -3.49 8.43
N LEU A 47 7.03 -3.52 7.09
CA LEU A 47 8.04 -4.24 6.29
C LEU A 47 9.45 -3.67 6.45
N ARG A 48 9.60 -2.35 6.57
CA ARG A 48 10.92 -1.72 6.77
C ARG A 48 11.51 -2.09 8.13
N ASP A 49 10.67 -2.20 9.15
CA ASP A 49 11.09 -2.61 10.49
C ASP A 49 11.54 -4.08 10.48
N ASP A 50 10.80 -4.97 9.81
CA ASP A 50 11.19 -6.37 9.61
C ASP A 50 12.52 -6.50 8.86
N VAL A 51 12.72 -5.72 7.79
CA VAL A 51 13.98 -5.71 7.02
C VAL A 51 15.15 -5.25 7.88
N ALA A 52 14.94 -4.27 8.77
CA ALA A 52 16.00 -3.82 9.68
C ALA A 52 16.43 -4.91 10.64
N ILE A 53 15.48 -5.69 11.18
CA ILE A 53 15.77 -6.84 12.05
C ILE A 53 16.58 -7.90 11.30
N VAL A 54 16.13 -8.29 10.11
CA VAL A 54 16.79 -9.33 9.30
C VAL A 54 18.19 -8.89 8.89
N THR A 55 18.38 -7.62 8.54
CA THR A 55 19.71 -7.07 8.21
C THR A 55 20.64 -7.17 9.42
N GLY A 56 20.17 -6.82 10.62
CA GLY A 56 20.97 -6.97 11.84
C GLY A 56 21.36 -8.42 12.13
N TYR A 57 20.45 -9.38 11.93
CA TYR A 57 20.78 -10.80 12.07
C TYR A 57 21.80 -11.29 11.03
N ARG A 58 21.71 -10.80 9.79
CA ARG A 58 22.70 -11.10 8.76
C ARG A 58 24.09 -10.63 9.18
N ASP A 59 24.22 -9.40 9.65
CA ASP A 59 25.50 -8.84 10.10
C ASP A 59 26.10 -9.67 11.24
N MET A 60 25.27 -10.10 12.20
CA MET A 60 25.70 -10.98 13.29
C MET A 60 26.18 -12.34 12.78
N ILE A 61 25.50 -12.94 11.79
CA ILE A 61 25.91 -14.23 11.21
C ILE A 61 27.24 -14.08 10.47
N GLU A 62 27.43 -13.01 9.69
CA GLU A 62 28.69 -12.75 8.99
C GLU A 62 29.86 -12.56 9.99
N GLN A 63 29.60 -11.91 11.13
CA GLN A 63 30.58 -11.81 12.22
C GLN A 63 30.86 -13.19 12.85
N HIS A 64 29.83 -13.97 13.13
CA HIS A 64 30.00 -15.32 13.68
C HIS A 64 30.78 -16.24 12.73
N GLU A 65 30.58 -16.16 11.41
CA GLU A 65 31.38 -16.89 10.43
C GLU A 65 32.87 -16.52 10.54
N THR A 66 33.16 -15.22 10.67
CA THR A 66 34.53 -14.72 10.88
C THR A 66 35.14 -15.25 12.18
N ASP A 67 34.39 -15.20 13.28
CA ASP A 67 34.83 -15.66 14.59
C ASP A 67 35.09 -17.18 14.60
N ILE A 68 34.23 -17.96 13.93
CA ILE A 68 34.39 -19.41 13.77
C ILE A 68 35.69 -19.73 13.03
N GLU A 69 36.00 -19.03 11.94
CA GLU A 69 37.25 -19.25 11.20
C GLU A 69 38.49 -18.88 12.04
N ALA A 70 38.42 -17.82 12.85
CA ALA A 70 39.48 -17.48 13.80
C ALA A 70 39.70 -18.58 14.86
N ILE A 71 38.62 -19.13 15.40
CA ILE A 71 38.65 -20.24 16.36
C ILE A 71 39.23 -21.50 15.72
N LYS A 72 38.75 -21.90 14.54
CA LYS A 72 39.27 -23.07 13.80
C LYS A 72 40.77 -22.96 13.58
N LYS A 73 41.25 -21.77 13.17
CA LYS A 73 42.67 -21.50 13.00
C LYS A 73 43.46 -21.68 14.30
N HIS A 74 42.93 -21.19 15.43
CA HIS A 74 43.58 -21.33 16.73
C HIS A 74 43.73 -22.79 17.15
N PHE A 75 42.68 -23.60 16.96
CA PHE A 75 42.64 -25.02 17.30
C PHE A 75 43.15 -25.95 16.20
N LYS A 76 43.65 -25.41 15.09
CA LYS A 76 44.14 -26.17 13.92
C LYS A 76 43.08 -27.14 13.36
N LEU A 77 41.82 -26.75 13.41
CA LEU A 77 40.71 -27.49 12.80
C LEU A 77 40.68 -27.22 11.29
N PRO A 78 40.21 -28.18 10.49
CA PRO A 78 40.05 -27.98 9.05
C PRO A 78 39.03 -26.87 8.78
N SER A 79 39.39 -25.96 7.86
CA SER A 79 38.47 -24.96 7.30
C SER A 79 37.42 -25.64 6.44
N SER A 80 36.23 -25.03 6.39
CA SER A 80 35.10 -25.47 5.57
C SER A 80 35.17 -24.84 4.19
#